data_AF-A0A246E3P8-F1
#
_entry.id   AF-A0A246E3P8-F1
#
_cell.length_a   1.000
_cell.length_b   1.000
_cell.length_c   1.000
_cell.angle_alpha   90.00
_cell.angle_beta   90.00
_cell.angle_gamma   90.00
#
_symmetry.space_group_name_H-M   'P 1'
#
loop_
_entity.id
_entity.type
_entity.pdbx_description
1 polymer ?
#
loop_
_entity_poly.entity_id
_entity_poly.type
_entity_poly.pdbx_seq_one_letter_code
_entity_poly.pdbx_strand_id
1 'polypeptide(L)'
;MSSLLFAFGLAVFLVYLVMASQFESLLHPFVILFTIPLALVGAVLALLLTGSPISVVVFIGLILLVGLVTKNAILLVDFANQARKAGADRTAALLEAAHVRLRPILMTTLAMVFGMVPLAIGMGEGSEQRAPMGQAVIGGIITS
;
A
#
# COMPACT_ATOMS: atom_id res chain seq x y z
N MET A 1 21.35 -1.47 -8.38
CA MET A 1 20.50 -2.13 -7.36
C MET A 1 20.62 -1.46 -6.00
N SER A 2 21.83 -1.16 -5.51
CA SER A 2 22.06 -0.44 -4.24
C SER A 2 21.34 0.91 -4.15
N SER A 3 21.35 1.71 -5.23
CA SER A 3 20.61 2.99 -5.30
C SER A 3 19.10 2.83 -5.22
N LEU A 4 18.54 1.75 -5.77
CA LEU A 4 17.10 1.47 -5.74
C LEU A 4 16.64 1.03 -4.34
N LEU A 5 17.44 0.17 -3.69
CA LEU A 5 17.19 -0.22 -2.29
C LEU A 5 17.30 0.98 -1.36
N PHE A 6 18.27 1.87 -1.59
CA PHE A 6 18.39 3.12 -0.86
C PHE A 6 17.17 4.02 -1.07
N ALA A 7 16.73 4.21 -2.32
CA ALA A 7 15.54 5.00 -2.63
C ALA A 7 14.26 4.43 -1.99
N PHE A 8 14.09 3.11 -2.01
CA PHE A 8 12.97 2.44 -1.33
C PHE A 8 13.01 2.63 0.19
N GLY A 9 14.18 2.41 0.81
CA GLY A 9 14.36 2.63 2.25
C GLY A 9 14.11 4.08 2.65
N LEU A 10 14.59 5.03 1.84
CA LEU A 10 14.34 6.46 2.05
C LEU A 10 12.85 6.81 1.91
N ALA A 11 12.14 6.22 0.94
CA ALA A 11 10.70 6.42 0.78
C ALA A 11 9.92 5.95 2.02
N VAL A 12 10.22 4.75 2.51
CA VAL A 12 9.61 4.20 3.74
C VAL A 12 9.91 5.10 4.94
N PHE A 13 11.16 5.57 5.07
CA PHE A 13 11.57 6.48 6.13
C PHE A 13 10.82 7.83 6.09
N LEU A 14 10.69 8.43 4.91
CA LEU A 14 9.96 9.69 4.75
C LEU A 14 8.46 9.52 5.07
N VAL A 15 7.86 8.41 4.63
CA VAL A 15 6.46 8.08 4.96
C VAL A 15 6.29 7.92 6.47
N TYR A 16 7.23 7.27 7.16
CA TYR A 16 7.22 7.16 8.62
C TYR A 16 7.26 8.53 9.30
N LEU A 17 8.15 9.43 8.88
CA LEU A 17 8.27 10.77 9.47
C LEU A 17 6.99 11.60 9.28
N VAL A 18 6.40 11.57 8.08
CA VAL A 18 5.14 12.28 7.80
C VAL A 18 4.02 11.72 8.68
N MET A 19 3.91 10.39 8.81
CA MET A 19 2.91 9.77 9.69
C MET A 19 3.14 10.10 11.17
N ALA A 20 4.40 10.08 11.62
CA ALA A 20 4.74 10.42 13.00
C ALA A 20 4.31 11.85 13.35
N SER A 21 4.51 12.79 12.42
CA SER A 21 4.02 14.15 12.56
C SER A 21 2.48 14.21 12.53
N GLN A 22 1.83 13.42 11.68
CA GLN A 22 0.36 13.42 11.54
C GLN A 22 -0.35 12.87 12.78
N PHE A 23 0.16 11.79 13.36
CA PHE A 23 -0.46 11.11 14.50
C PHE A 23 0.02 11.65 15.87
N GLU A 24 0.97 12.58 15.87
CA GLU A 24 1.68 13.05 17.08
C GLU A 24 2.18 11.87 17.95
N SER A 25 2.55 10.77 17.29
CA SER A 25 2.84 9.49 17.93
C SER A 25 3.83 8.70 17.08
N LEU A 26 4.81 8.08 17.74
CA LEU A 26 5.79 7.20 17.09
C LEU A 26 5.30 5.75 16.99
N LEU A 27 4.29 5.37 17.78
CA LEU A 27 3.76 4.01 17.84
C LEU A 27 2.75 3.73 16.72
N HIS A 28 1.83 4.66 16.43
CA HIS A 28 0.83 4.45 15.37
C HIS A 28 1.46 4.26 13.98
N PRO A 29 2.43 5.09 13.56
CA PRO A 29 3.15 4.89 12.29
C PRO A 29 3.87 3.54 12.24
N PHE A 30 4.47 3.12 13.35
CA PHE A 30 5.19 1.85 13.42
C PHE A 30 4.24 0.65 13.19
N VAL A 31 3.05 0.67 13.78
CA VAL A 31 2.02 -0.36 13.54
C VAL A 31 1.58 -0.36 12.08
N ILE A 32 1.40 0.83 11.49
CA ILE A 32 0.99 0.97 10.07
C ILE A 32 2.06 0.39 9.13
N LEU A 33 3.35 0.55 9.42
CA LEU A 33 4.44 0.04 8.58
C LEU A 33 4.42 -1.50 8.42
N PHE A 34 3.79 -2.26 9.33
CA PHE A 34 3.63 -3.71 9.17
C PHE A 34 2.78 -4.12 7.96
N THR A 35 2.03 -3.18 7.39
CA THR A 35 1.30 -3.42 6.14
C THR A 35 2.22 -3.49 4.91
N ILE A 36 3.41 -2.88 4.96
CA ILE A 36 4.37 -2.87 3.84
C ILE A 36 4.92 -4.28 3.56
N PRO A 37 5.46 -5.03 4.54
CA PRO A 37 5.86 -6.42 4.31
C PRO A 37 4.76 -7.28 3.70
N LEU A 38 3.52 -7.11 4.16
CA LEU A 38 2.38 -7.86 3.62
C LEU A 38 2.14 -7.54 2.13
N ALA A 39 2.18 -6.25 1.77
CA ALA A 39 2.04 -5.83 0.38
C ALA A 39 3.21 -6.29 -0.50
N LEU A 40 4.43 -6.32 0.03
CA LEU A 40 5.60 -6.83 -0.69
C LEU A 40 5.45 -8.33 -1.01
N VAL A 41 4.87 -9.12 -0.11
CA VAL A 41 4.58 -10.54 -0.37
C VAL A 41 3.63 -10.68 -1.56
N GLY A 42 2.54 -9.91 -1.61
CA GLY A 42 1.62 -9.93 -2.75
C GLY A 42 2.26 -9.46 -4.06
N ALA A 43 3.10 -8.42 -4.01
CA ALA A 43 3.81 -7.92 -5.17
C ALA A 43 4.79 -8.95 -5.74
N VAL A 44 5.56 -9.62 -4.87
CA VAL A 44 6.49 -10.68 -5.27
C VAL A 44 5.73 -11.89 -5.81
N LEU A 45 4.64 -12.31 -5.15
CA LEU A 45 3.79 -13.41 -5.63
C LEU A 45 3.23 -13.11 -7.03
N ALA A 46 2.74 -11.90 -7.28
CA ALA A 46 2.23 -11.52 -8.60
C ALA A 46 3.32 -11.59 -9.67
N LEU A 47 4.52 -11.07 -9.39
CA LEU A 47 5.66 -11.12 -10.31
C LEU A 47 6.14 -12.55 -10.58
N LEU A 48 6.10 -13.42 -9.56
CA LEU A 48 6.45 -14.84 -9.70
C LEU A 48 5.43 -15.56 -10.58
N LEU A 49 4.13 -15.30 -10.39
CA LEU A 49 3.06 -15.89 -11.21
C LEU A 49 3.11 -15.43 -12.66
N THR A 50 3.49 -14.18 -12.92
CA THR A 50 3.61 -13.63 -14.28
C THR A 50 4.99 -13.84 -14.91
N GLY A 51 5.96 -14.41 -14.18
CA GLY A 51 7.32 -14.64 -14.65
C GLY A 51 8.10 -13.35 -14.97
N SER A 52 7.69 -12.22 -14.39
CA SER A 52 8.26 -10.90 -14.74
C SER A 52 9.52 -10.57 -13.95
N PRO A 53 10.55 -9.99 -14.59
CA PRO A 53 11.81 -9.67 -13.92
C PRO A 53 11.66 -8.49 -12.96
N ILE A 54 12.43 -8.51 -11.87
CA ILE A 54 12.57 -7.36 -10.99
C ILE A 54 13.43 -6.30 -11.69
N SER A 55 12.78 -5.22 -12.12
CA SER A 55 13.40 -4.10 -12.84
C SER A 55 13.29 -2.78 -12.06
N VAL A 56 13.92 -1.73 -12.56
CA VAL A 56 13.76 -0.36 -12.02
C VAL A 56 12.27 0.04 -11.98
N VAL A 57 11.50 -0.35 -12.98
CA VAL A 57 10.08 -0.03 -13.12
C VAL A 57 9.25 -0.73 -12.03
N VAL A 58 9.61 -1.96 -11.67
CA VAL A 58 9.03 -2.66 -10.51
C VAL A 58 9.29 -1.89 -9.22
N PHE A 59 10.51 -1.39 -8.99
CA PHE A 59 10.84 -0.60 -7.80
C PHE A 59 10.02 0.69 -7.69
N ILE A 60 9.76 1.37 -8.81
CA ILE A 60 8.85 2.52 -8.84
C ILE A 60 7.45 2.10 -8.39
N GLY A 61 6.97 0.93 -8.85
CA GLY A 61 5.72 0.33 -8.40
C GLY A 61 5.70 0.00 -6.91
N LEU A 62 6.80 -0.53 -6.37
CA LEU A 62 6.92 -0.82 -4.93
C LEU A 62 6.89 0.47 -4.08
N ILE A 63 7.53 1.55 -4.54
CA ILE A 63 7.48 2.86 -3.87
C ILE A 63 6.05 3.42 -3.90
N LEU A 64 5.36 3.33 -5.04
CA LEU A 64 3.95 3.71 -5.16
C LEU A 64 3.08 2.88 -4.20
N LEU A 65 3.31 1.58 -4.15
CA LEU A 65 2.58 0.62 -3.31
C LEU A 65 2.70 0.98 -1.82
N VAL A 66 3.89 1.38 -1.35
CA VAL A 66 4.09 1.84 0.04
C VAL A 66 3.09 2.95 0.38
N GLY A 67 2.98 3.99 -0.45
CA GLY A 67 2.03 5.09 -0.18
C GLY A 67 0.57 4.64 -0.19
N LEU A 68 0.22 3.75 -1.13
CA LEU A 68 -1.14 3.25 -1.28
C LEU A 68 -1.64 2.43 -0.11
N VAL A 69 -0.82 1.48 0.32
CA VAL A 69 -1.15 0.57 1.42
C VAL A 69 -1.16 1.33 2.73
N THR A 70 -0.17 2.21 2.91
CA THR A 70 -0.10 3.09 4.08
C THR A 70 -1.33 4.00 4.18
N LYS A 71 -1.83 4.56 3.07
CA LYS A 71 -3.07 5.37 3.06
C LYS A 71 -4.26 4.61 3.65
N ASN A 72 -4.46 3.36 3.24
CA ASN A 72 -5.59 2.56 3.72
C ASN A 72 -5.49 2.30 5.23
N ALA A 73 -4.28 1.98 5.70
CA ALA A 73 -3.99 1.77 7.12
C ALA A 73 -4.11 3.06 7.95
N ILE A 74 -3.58 4.19 7.46
CA ILE A 74 -3.73 5.51 8.09
C ILE A 74 -5.20 5.81 8.35
N LEU A 75 -6.04 5.64 7.33
CA LEU A 75 -7.45 6.01 7.43
C LEU A 75 -8.24 5.11 8.40
N LEU A 76 -7.88 3.83 8.51
CA LEU A 76 -8.49 2.93 9.48
C LEU A 76 -8.07 3.27 10.92
N VAL A 77 -6.76 3.45 11.14
CA VAL A 77 -6.19 3.76 12.45
C VAL A 77 -6.64 5.13 12.94
N ASP A 78 -6.70 6.12 12.06
CA ASP A 78 -7.18 7.46 12.38
C ASP A 78 -8.65 7.45 12.83
N PHE A 79 -9.52 6.77 12.09
CA PHE A 79 -10.93 6.66 12.45
C PHE A 79 -11.13 5.92 13.79
N ALA A 80 -10.38 4.84 14.01
CA ALA A 80 -10.40 4.12 15.29
C ALA A 80 -9.91 5.01 16.44
N ASN A 81 -8.86 5.81 16.24
CA ASN A 81 -8.37 6.75 17.24
C ASN A 81 -9.38 7.88 17.53
N GLN A 82 -10.08 8.38 16.52
CA GLN A 82 -11.15 9.36 16.70
C GLN A 82 -12.31 8.78 17.53
N ALA A 83 -12.77 7.55 17.22
CA ALA A 83 -13.79 6.87 18.00
C ALA A 83 -13.34 6.61 19.46
N ARG A 84 -12.07 6.24 19.67
CA ARG A 84 -11.50 6.12 21.02
C ARG A 84 -11.45 7.46 21.78
N LYS A 85 -11.14 8.57 21.10
CA LYS A 85 -11.21 9.92 21.70
C LYS A 85 -12.64 10.31 22.06
N ALA A 86 -13.64 9.81 21.34
CA ALA A 86 -15.06 9.97 21.65
C ALA A 86 -15.55 9.05 22.80
N GLY A 87 -14.67 8.25 23.40
CA GLY A 87 -14.98 7.40 24.56
C GLY A 87 -15.32 5.95 24.23
N ALA A 88 -15.22 5.52 22.97
CA ALA A 88 -15.45 4.12 22.59
C ALA A 88 -14.33 3.19 23.11
N ASP A 89 -14.71 1.96 23.49
CA ASP A 89 -13.74 0.89 23.74
C ASP A 89 -12.90 0.60 22.49
N ARG A 90 -11.66 0.13 22.67
CA ARG A 90 -10.73 -0.17 21.57
C ARG A 90 -11.33 -1.09 20.52
N THR A 91 -12.02 -2.13 20.96
CA THR A 91 -12.57 -3.17 20.08
C THR A 91 -13.75 -2.64 19.30
N ALA A 92 -14.63 -1.90 19.98
CA ALA A 92 -15.78 -1.25 19.37
C ALA A 92 -15.34 -0.20 18.34
N ALA A 93 -14.34 0.62 18.67
CA ALA A 93 -13.77 1.64 17.78
C ALA A 93 -13.16 1.02 16.50
N LEU A 94 -12.48 -0.12 16.61
CA LEU A 94 -11.93 -0.83 15.46
C LEU A 94 -13.03 -1.42 14.56
N LEU A 95 -14.07 -2.02 15.15
CA LEU A 95 -15.19 -2.58 14.38
C LEU A 95 -15.99 -1.49 13.65
N GLU A 96 -16.19 -0.34 14.29
CA GLU A 96 -16.86 0.81 13.69
C GLU A 96 -16.00 1.43 12.58
N ALA A 97 -14.71 1.63 12.83
CA ALA A 97 -13.77 2.10 11.81
C ALA A 97 -13.76 1.15 10.61
N ALA A 98 -13.72 -0.16 10.82
CA ALA A 98 -13.76 -1.14 9.75
C ALA A 98 -15.06 -1.01 8.92
N HIS A 99 -16.23 -0.92 9.56
CA HIS A 99 -17.50 -0.77 8.86
C HIS A 99 -17.57 0.49 7.99
N VAL A 100 -17.19 1.64 8.53
CA VAL A 100 -17.26 2.91 7.81
C VAL A 100 -16.24 2.97 6.67
N ARG A 101 -15.05 2.38 6.89
CA ARG A 101 -13.93 2.45 5.95
C ARG A 101 -13.95 1.35 4.89
N LEU A 102 -14.67 0.25 5.10
CA LEU A 102 -14.71 -0.87 4.16
C LEU A 102 -15.12 -0.43 2.75
N ARG A 103 -16.23 0.30 2.63
CA ARG A 103 -16.74 0.75 1.32
C ARG A 103 -15.76 1.71 0.61
N PRO A 104 -15.22 2.76 1.27
CA PRO A 104 -14.18 3.61 0.69
C PRO A 104 -12.90 2.86 0.30
N ILE A 105 -12.40 1.96 1.15
CA ILE A 105 -11.16 1.20 0.88
C ILE A 105 -11.36 0.34 -0.36
N LEU A 106 -12.45 -0.45 -0.42
CA LEU A 106 -12.79 -1.29 -1.57
C LEU A 106 -12.93 -0.47 -2.85
N MET A 107 -13.58 0.69 -2.80
CA MET A 107 -13.71 1.58 -3.96
C MET A 107 -12.34 1.97 -4.52
N THR A 108 -11.40 2.38 -3.65
CA THR A 108 -10.07 2.82 -4.09
C THR A 108 -9.20 1.67 -4.58
N THR A 109 -9.26 0.52 -3.91
CA THR A 109 -8.53 -0.69 -4.32
C THR A 109 -9.04 -1.18 -5.67
N LEU A 110 -10.34 -1.31 -5.85
CA LEU A 110 -10.93 -1.74 -7.12
C LEU A 110 -10.63 -0.76 -8.25
N ALA A 111 -10.75 0.55 -8.00
CA ALA A 111 -10.40 1.56 -8.99
C ALA A 111 -8.93 1.43 -9.44
N MET A 112 -8.02 1.16 -8.51
CA MET A 112 -6.62 0.97 -8.88
C MET A 112 -6.36 -0.35 -9.59
N VAL A 113 -6.97 -1.45 -9.14
CA VAL A 113 -6.88 -2.74 -9.82
C VAL A 113 -7.34 -2.58 -11.27
N PHE A 114 -8.55 -2.08 -11.51
CA PHE A 114 -9.07 -1.89 -12.86
C PHE A 114 -8.26 -0.88 -13.68
N GLY A 115 -7.74 0.20 -13.05
CA GLY A 115 -6.88 1.17 -13.72
C GLY A 115 -5.52 0.58 -14.15
N MET A 116 -5.01 -0.40 -13.41
CA MET A 116 -3.72 -1.03 -13.69
C MET A 116 -3.83 -2.31 -14.53
N VAL A 117 -5.03 -2.90 -14.68
CA VAL A 117 -5.24 -4.12 -15.47
C VAL A 117 -4.70 -4.00 -16.91
N PRO A 118 -5.02 -2.94 -17.71
CA PRO A 118 -4.51 -2.82 -19.08
C PRO A 118 -2.99 -2.75 -19.13
N LEU A 119 -2.38 -2.10 -18.13
CA LEU A 119 -0.93 -1.99 -18.00
C LEU A 119 -0.32 -3.36 -17.67
N ALA A 120 -0.91 -4.09 -16.71
CA ALA A 120 -0.41 -5.37 -16.21
C ALA A 120 -0.45 -6.49 -17.26
N ILE A 121 -1.41 -6.44 -18.19
CA ILE A 121 -1.52 -7.39 -19.31
C ILE A 121 -0.73 -6.97 -20.56
N GLY A 122 -0.04 -5.82 -20.53
CA GLY A 122 0.77 -5.38 -21.66
C GLY A 122 -0.05 -4.95 -22.88
N MET A 123 -1.22 -4.32 -22.68
CA MET A 123 -1.97 -3.75 -23.80
C MET A 123 -1.34 -2.42 -24.24
N GLY A 124 -0.79 -2.38 -25.46
CA GLY A 124 -0.27 -1.18 -26.13
C GLY A 124 1.24 -1.16 -26.34
N GLU A 125 1.73 -0.25 -27.18
CA GLU A 125 3.17 -0.12 -27.46
C GLU A 125 3.96 0.33 -26.21
N GLY A 126 5.10 -0.31 -25.95
CA GLY A 126 5.95 -0.01 -24.78
C GLY A 126 5.40 -0.50 -23.43
N SER A 127 4.25 -1.19 -23.43
CA SER A 127 3.62 -1.71 -22.22
C SER A 127 4.37 -2.89 -21.61
N GLU A 128 5.12 -3.68 -22.39
CA GLU A 128 5.96 -4.78 -21.89
C GLU A 128 6.95 -4.32 -20.81
N GLN A 129 7.47 -3.10 -20.95
CA GLN A 129 8.43 -2.54 -20.00
C GLN A 129 7.77 -2.05 -18.70
N ARG A 130 6.46 -1.75 -18.74
CA ARG A 130 5.67 -1.22 -17.61
C ARG A 130 4.73 -2.25 -17.00
N ALA A 131 4.46 -3.37 -17.67
CA ALA A 131 3.60 -4.43 -17.21
C ALA A 131 4.05 -5.01 -15.85
N PRO A 132 5.36 -5.26 -15.60
CA PRO A 132 5.82 -5.73 -14.30
C PRO A 132 5.46 -4.78 -13.14
N MET A 133 5.43 -3.47 -13.38
CA MET A 133 5.02 -2.49 -12.37
C MET A 133 3.53 -2.64 -12.05
N GLY A 134 2.68 -2.74 -13.07
CA GLY A 134 1.23 -2.94 -12.88
C GLY A 134 0.92 -4.23 -12.12
N GLN A 135 1.61 -5.32 -12.47
CA GLN A 135 1.46 -6.61 -11.81
C GLN A 135 1.87 -6.56 -10.33
N ALA A 136 3.02 -5.95 -10.03
CA ALA A 136 3.50 -5.79 -8.66
C ALA A 136 2.54 -4.95 -7.80
N VAL A 137 2.02 -3.85 -8.35
CA VAL A 137 1.07 -2.98 -7.64
C VAL A 137 -0.25 -3.71 -7.39
N ILE A 138 -0.81 -4.38 -8.40
CA ILE A 138 -2.05 -5.17 -8.27
C ILE A 138 -1.90 -6.27 -7.22
N GLY A 139 -0.80 -7.04 -7.30
CA GLY A 139 -0.52 -8.10 -6.33
C GLY A 139 -0.45 -7.56 -4.90
N GLY A 140 0.27 -6.45 -4.72
CA GLY A 140 0.44 -5.85 -3.41
C GLY A 140 -0.86 -5.36 -2.78
N ILE A 141 -1.67 -4.59 -3.52
CA ILE A 141 -2.93 -4.03 -3.01
C ILE A 141 -4.03 -5.08 -2.78
N ILE A 142 -3.96 -6.24 -3.44
CA ILE A 142 -4.91 -7.34 -3.19
C ILE A 142 -4.61 -8.01 -1.84
N THR A 143 -3.33 -8.09 -1.46
CA THR A 143 -2.91 -8.75 -0.22
C THR A 143 -2.95 -7.86 1.03
N SER A 144 -3.07 -6.54 0.88
CA SER A 144 -2.88 -5.55 1.94
C SER A 144 -4.14 -4.76 2.27
#